data_AF-A0A968V7R5-F1
#
_entry.id   AF-A0A968V7R5-F1
#
_cell.length_a   1.000
_cell.length_b   1.000
_cell.length_c   1.000
_cell.angle_alpha   90.00
_cell.angle_beta   90.00
_cell.angle_gamma   90.00
#
_symmetry.space_group_name_H-M   'P 1'
#
loop_
_entity.id
_entity.type
_entity.pdbx_description
1 polymer ?
#
loop_
_entity_poly.entity_id
_entity_poly.type
_entity_poly.pdbx_seq_one_letter_code
_entity_poly.pdbx_strand_id
1 'polypeptide(L)'
;MRKINWLIGMLLLISTLLQGRHIIGGEITYECLGEVNGQRRYKFVMRIYRDCACRNCAELDSQAPISIYRCGVKQQCSGFSQNNTFLDFNVRLQTVKQVDPPDFPCLQLPPNICVEEGFL
;
A
#
# COMPACT_ATOMS: atom_id res chain seq x y z
N MET A 1 13.84 24.88 33.73
CA MET A 1 12.41 24.53 33.84
C MET A 1 11.52 25.36 32.90
N ARG A 2 11.44 26.71 33.01
CA ARG A 2 10.55 27.54 32.16
C ARG A 2 10.74 27.38 30.63
N LYS A 3 11.98 27.22 30.15
CA LYS A 3 12.28 27.04 28.71
C LYS A 3 11.81 25.69 28.15
N ILE A 4 11.76 24.64 28.98
CA ILE A 4 11.34 23.30 28.57
C ILE A 4 9.82 23.23 28.38
N ASN A 5 9.06 23.95 29.22
CA ASN A 5 7.61 24.06 29.08
C ASN A 5 7.21 24.78 27.78
N TRP A 6 8.02 25.76 27.34
CA TRP A 6 7.83 26.42 26.05
C TRP A 6 8.09 25.49 24.86
N LEU A 7 9.15 24.67 24.92
CA LEU A 7 9.45 23.68 23.89
C LEU A 7 8.35 22.61 23.79
N ILE A 8 7.85 22.12 24.92
CA ILE A 8 6.74 21.15 24.95
C ILE A 8 5.46 21.78 24.39
N GLY A 9 5.16 23.04 24.76
CA GLY A 9 4.02 23.77 24.21
C GLY A 9 4.10 23.96 22.70
N MET A 10 5.29 24.30 22.18
CA MET A 10 5.54 24.40 20.74
C MET A 10 5.37 23.06 20.02
N LEU A 11 5.89 21.97 20.60
CA LEU A 11 5.77 20.62 20.04
C LEU A 11 4.31 20.15 19.95
N LEU A 12 3.50 20.44 20.98
CA LEU A 12 2.06 20.12 21.00
C LEU A 12 1.24 20.94 19.99
N LEU A 13 1.68 22.15 19.65
CA LEU A 13 1.04 22.94 18.60
C LEU A 13 1.36 22.37 17.21
N ILE A 14 2.60 21.93 16.99
CA ILE A 14 3.03 21.36 15.71
C ILE A 14 2.35 20.01 15.42
N SER A 15 2.04 19.21 16.44
CA SER A 15 1.39 17.90 16.25
C SER A 15 -0.02 18.01 15.64
N THR A 16 -0.71 19.14 15.79
CA THR A 16 -2.02 19.38 15.17
C THR A 16 -1.99 19.49 13.65
N LEU A 17 -0.79 19.68 13.06
CA LEU A 17 -0.60 19.78 11.61
C LEU A 17 -0.35 18.43 10.94
N LEU A 18 -0.13 17.37 11.72
CA LEU A 18 0.13 16.04 11.17
C LEU A 18 -1.19 15.39 10.75
N GLN A 19 -1.26 14.95 9.49
CA GLN A 19 -2.41 14.25 8.93
C GLN A 19 -1.97 12.92 8.34
N GLY A 20 -2.68 11.85 8.71
CA GLY A 20 -2.65 10.58 8.01
C GLY A 20 -3.81 10.52 7.04
N ARG A 21 -3.55 10.10 5.80
CA ARG A 21 -4.58 9.89 4.78
C ARG A 21 -4.60 8.42 4.41
N HIS A 22 -5.78 7.92 4.06
CA HIS A 22 -5.99 6.49 3.85
C HIS A 22 -6.41 6.21 2.40
N ILE A 23 -5.81 5.19 1.79
CA ILE A 23 -6.31 4.56 0.56
C ILE A 23 -7.61 3.83 0.87
N ILE A 24 -8.54 3.66 -0.07
CA ILE A 24 -9.83 3.01 0.25
C ILE A 24 -9.72 1.48 0.23
N GLY A 25 -8.65 0.93 -0.35
CA GLY A 25 -8.36 -0.49 -0.32
C GLY A 25 -7.18 -0.88 -1.20
N GLY A 26 -6.84 -2.15 -1.20
CA GLY A 26 -5.81 -2.71 -2.06
C GLY A 26 -5.78 -4.23 -1.99
N GLU A 27 -5.24 -4.84 -3.02
CA GLU A 27 -5.03 -6.29 -3.10
C GLU A 27 -3.62 -6.59 -3.61
N ILE A 28 -3.08 -7.72 -3.15
CA ILE A 28 -1.88 -8.34 -3.71
C ILE A 28 -2.25 -9.77 -4.07
N THR A 29 -2.08 -10.12 -5.33
CA THR A 29 -2.28 -11.48 -5.82
C THR A 29 -0.94 -12.09 -6.21
N TYR A 30 -0.86 -13.42 -6.14
CA TYR A 30 0.29 -14.16 -6.61
C TYR A 30 -0.14 -15.32 -7.49
N GLU A 31 0.66 -15.60 -8.50
CA GLU A 31 0.51 -16.73 -9.40
C GLU A 31 1.82 -17.50 -9.47
N CYS A 32 1.77 -18.82 -9.31
CA CYS A 32 2.93 -19.67 -9.56
C CYS A 32 3.01 -19.97 -11.06
N LEU A 33 4.05 -19.47 -11.72
CA LEU A 33 4.29 -19.63 -13.16
C LEU A 33 4.98 -20.97 -13.53
N GLY A 34 5.25 -21.83 -12.54
CA GLY A 34 5.95 -23.09 -12.72
C GLY A 34 7.44 -23.00 -12.39
N GLU A 35 8.23 -23.95 -12.90
CA GLU A 35 9.65 -24.08 -12.62
C GLU A 35 10.49 -23.75 -13.86
N VAL A 36 11.56 -22.97 -13.67
CA VAL A 36 12.57 -22.66 -14.69
C VAL A 36 13.95 -22.87 -14.08
N ASN A 37 14.77 -23.73 -14.68
CA ASN A 37 16.13 -24.05 -14.22
C ASN A 37 16.20 -24.48 -12.73
N GLY A 38 15.26 -25.33 -12.28
CA GLY A 38 15.21 -25.78 -10.88
C GLY A 38 14.69 -24.74 -9.89
N GLN A 39 14.17 -23.59 -10.37
CA GLN A 39 13.66 -22.51 -9.54
C GLN A 39 12.19 -22.21 -9.86
N ARG A 40 11.36 -22.13 -8.82
CA ARG A 40 9.94 -21.81 -8.95
C ARG A 40 9.74 -20.31 -9.17
N ARG A 41 9.06 -19.96 -10.26
CA ARG A 41 8.78 -18.57 -10.63
C ARG A 41 7.40 -18.17 -10.14
N TYR A 42 7.31 -16.94 -9.62
CA TYR A 42 6.07 -16.34 -9.18
C TYR A 42 5.87 -15.00 -9.87
N LYS A 43 4.62 -14.67 -10.18
CA LYS A 43 4.17 -13.35 -10.57
C LYS A 43 3.35 -12.78 -9.44
N PHE A 44 3.69 -11.57 -9.02
CA PHE A 44 2.90 -10.79 -8.07
C PHE A 44 2.25 -9.64 -8.83
N VAL A 45 1.03 -9.29 -8.44
CA VAL A 45 0.32 -8.12 -8.95
C VAL A 45 -0.28 -7.41 -7.76
N MET A 46 -0.02 -6.11 -7.66
CA MET A 46 -0.62 -5.25 -6.65
C MET A 46 -1.58 -4.27 -7.32
N ARG A 47 -2.77 -4.12 -6.74
CA ARG A 47 -3.74 -3.08 -7.11
C ARG A 47 -4.08 -2.29 -5.86
N ILE A 48 -4.03 -0.96 -5.96
CA ILE A 48 -4.37 -0.04 -4.88
C ILE A 48 -5.52 0.83 -5.34
N TYR A 49 -6.49 1.09 -4.46
CA TYR A 49 -7.69 1.84 -4.80
C TYR A 49 -7.79 3.10 -3.94
N ARG A 50 -8.17 4.22 -4.57
CA ARG A 50 -8.47 5.48 -3.87
C ARG A 50 -9.72 6.15 -4.43
N ASP A 51 -10.33 7.03 -3.64
CA ASP A 51 -11.41 7.91 -4.10
C ASP A 51 -10.84 9.04 -4.99
N CYS A 52 -11.38 9.23 -6.19
CA CYS A 52 -10.94 10.30 -7.09
C CYS A 52 -11.57 11.67 -6.84
N ALA A 53 -12.70 11.73 -6.14
CA ALA A 53 -13.41 12.98 -5.87
C ALA A 53 -12.93 13.66 -4.57
N CYS A 54 -11.96 13.04 -3.87
CA CYS A 54 -11.55 13.50 -2.57
C CYS A 54 -10.56 14.67 -2.61
N ARG A 55 -10.88 15.74 -1.85
CA ARG A 55 -9.95 16.84 -1.56
C ARG A 55 -9.16 16.49 -0.30
N ASN A 56 -7.83 16.48 -0.40
CA ASN A 56 -6.90 16.10 0.68
C ASN A 56 -6.91 14.59 1.03
N CYS A 57 -6.98 13.70 0.04
CA CYS A 57 -6.80 12.26 0.23
C CYS A 57 -5.35 11.79 -0.02
N ALA A 58 -5.12 10.49 0.23
CA ALA A 58 -3.84 9.87 -0.05
C ALA A 58 -3.61 9.82 -1.58
N GLU A 59 -2.40 10.18 -1.98
CA GLU A 59 -1.96 9.97 -3.35
C GLU A 59 -1.59 8.49 -3.56
N LEU A 60 -1.63 8.01 -4.80
CA LEU A 60 -1.03 6.73 -5.13
C LEU A 60 0.49 6.88 -5.07
N ASP A 61 1.15 5.99 -4.34
CA ASP A 61 2.61 6.00 -4.24
C ASP A 61 3.25 5.70 -5.59
N SER A 62 4.25 6.50 -5.99
CA SER A 62 4.99 6.25 -7.24
C SER A 62 5.76 4.93 -7.24
N GLN A 63 6.08 4.41 -6.04
CA GLN A 63 6.83 3.19 -5.82
C GLN A 63 6.32 2.48 -4.56
N ALA A 64 6.18 1.16 -4.63
CA ALA A 64 5.91 0.29 -3.50
C ALA A 64 7.16 -0.52 -3.15
N PRO A 65 7.77 -0.32 -1.96
CA PRO A 65 8.82 -1.19 -1.47
C PRO A 65 8.21 -2.53 -1.02
N ILE A 66 8.68 -3.63 -1.61
CA ILE A 66 8.23 -4.98 -1.29
C ILE A 66 9.44 -5.84 -0.93
N SER A 67 9.30 -6.55 0.18
CA SER A 67 10.30 -7.47 0.71
C SER A 67 9.75 -8.89 0.77
N ILE A 68 10.53 -9.87 0.30
CA ILE A 68 10.24 -11.29 0.45
C ILE A 68 11.10 -11.83 1.58
N TYR A 69 10.49 -12.59 2.49
CA TYR A 69 11.18 -13.31 3.56
C TYR A 69 11.05 -14.82 3.33
N ARG A 70 12.14 -15.56 3.60
CA ARG A 70 12.13 -17.03 3.50
C ARG A 70 12.11 -17.62 4.90
N CYS A 71 10.96 -18.11 5.33
CA CYS A 71 10.82 -18.85 6.58
C CYS A 71 10.30 -20.27 6.35
N GLY A 72 10.52 -21.17 7.31
CA GLY A 72 10.12 -22.57 7.21
C GLY A 72 10.77 -23.44 8.28
N VAL A 73 10.80 -24.75 8.08
CA VAL A 73 11.30 -25.71 9.09
C VAL A 73 12.73 -25.41 9.55
N LYS A 74 13.58 -24.91 8.64
CA LYS A 74 14.99 -24.57 8.92
C LYS A 74 15.18 -23.13 9.42
N GLN A 75 14.16 -22.28 9.37
CA GLN A 75 14.28 -20.85 9.69
C GLN A 75 12.98 -20.32 10.30
N GLN A 76 13.04 -19.96 11.59
CA GLN A 76 11.90 -19.48 12.37
C GLN A 76 11.29 -18.21 11.77
N CYS A 77 9.96 -18.19 11.60
CA CYS A 77 9.23 -17.05 11.05
C CYS A 77 9.13 -15.86 12.01
N SER A 78 9.36 -16.06 13.32
CA SER A 78 9.16 -15.04 14.36
C SER A 78 10.35 -14.09 14.58
N GLY A 79 11.44 -14.22 13.80
CA GLY A 79 12.67 -13.45 13.98
C GLY A 79 13.02 -12.49 12.84
N PHE A 80 12.14 -12.29 11.87
CA PHE A 80 12.44 -11.43 10.73
C PHE A 80 12.28 -9.95 11.08
N SER A 81 13.32 -9.17 10.77
CA SER A 81 13.27 -7.71 10.71
C SER A 81 13.46 -7.24 9.27
N GLN A 82 13.30 -5.94 9.02
CA GLN A 82 13.57 -5.33 7.71
C GLN A 82 15.01 -5.58 7.21
N ASN A 83 15.94 -6.00 8.07
CA ASN A 83 17.33 -6.33 7.70
C ASN A 83 17.54 -7.82 7.33
N ASN A 84 16.50 -8.64 7.36
CA ASN A 84 16.59 -10.09 7.14
C ASN A 84 15.84 -10.57 5.88
N THR A 85 15.75 -9.69 4.89
CA THR A 85 15.02 -9.94 3.64
C THR A 85 15.77 -10.95 2.76
N PHE A 86 15.01 -11.79 2.07
CA PHE A 86 15.54 -12.68 1.04
C PHE A 86 15.68 -11.96 -0.31
N LEU A 87 14.69 -11.13 -0.65
CA LEU A 87 14.69 -10.26 -1.83
C LEU A 87 13.96 -8.96 -1.50
N ASP A 88 14.45 -7.84 -2.03
CA ASP A 88 13.82 -6.53 -1.93
C ASP A 88 13.69 -5.91 -3.31
N PHE A 89 12.55 -5.28 -3.56
CA PHE A 89 12.27 -4.59 -4.82
C PHE A 89 11.38 -3.39 -4.59
N ASN A 90 11.67 -2.31 -5.31
CA ASN A 90 10.78 -1.15 -5.42
C ASN A 90 9.99 -1.28 -6.73
N VAL A 91 8.71 -1.63 -6.60
CA VAL A 91 7.81 -1.79 -7.75
C VAL A 91 7.24 -0.42 -8.10
N ARG A 92 7.37 -0.01 -9.36
CA ARG A 92 6.85 1.29 -9.81
C ARG A 92 5.37 1.20 -10.13
N LEU A 93 4.64 2.27 -9.85
CA LEU A 93 3.29 2.46 -10.37
C LEU A 93 3.34 2.47 -11.90
N GLN A 94 2.59 1.55 -12.53
CA GLN A 94 2.60 1.38 -13.98
C GLN A 94 1.48 2.17 -14.64
N THR A 95 0.25 1.96 -14.19
CA THR A 95 -0.94 2.61 -14.74
C THR A 95 -1.87 3.08 -13.64
N VAL A 96 -2.57 4.17 -13.92
CA VAL A 96 -3.68 4.67 -13.10
C VAL A 96 -4.88 4.75 -14.03
N LYS A 97 -6.00 4.18 -13.62
CA LYS A 97 -7.26 4.24 -14.36
C LYS A 97 -8.43 4.43 -13.42
N GLN A 98 -9.51 4.99 -13.92
CA GLN A 98 -10.77 4.99 -13.21
C GLN A 98 -11.37 3.57 -13.24
N VAL A 99 -11.93 3.13 -12.12
CA VAL A 99 -12.65 1.87 -12.00
C VAL A 99 -14.08 2.09 -12.49
N ASP A 100 -14.52 1.23 -13.40
CA ASP A 100 -15.88 1.29 -13.91
C ASP A 100 -16.88 0.96 -12.78
N PRO A 101 -17.99 1.71 -12.69
CA PRO A 101 -19.05 1.40 -11.75
C PRO A 101 -19.56 -0.04 -11.94
N PRO A 102 -19.77 -0.80 -10.86
CA PRO A 102 -20.34 -2.13 -10.98
C PRO A 102 -21.76 -2.09 -11.57
N ASP A 103 -22.01 -2.92 -12.57
CA ASP A 103 -23.33 -3.09 -13.17
C ASP A 103 -24.09 -4.25 -12.50
N PHE A 104 -24.94 -3.92 -11.53
CA PHE A 104 -25.79 -4.88 -10.85
C PHE A 104 -27.26 -4.43 -10.89
N PRO A 105 -28.23 -5.32 -11.18
CA PRO A 105 -29.65 -4.98 -11.36
C PRO A 105 -30.31 -4.22 -10.19
N CYS A 106 -29.76 -4.33 -8.98
CA CYS A 106 -30.32 -3.76 -7.76
C CYS A 106 -29.42 -2.71 -7.10
N LEU A 107 -28.24 -2.43 -7.66
CA LEU A 107 -27.31 -1.48 -7.06
C LEU A 107 -27.55 -0.09 -7.61
N GLN A 108 -28.18 0.77 -6.81
CA GLN A 108 -28.24 2.20 -7.07
C GLN A 108 -27.04 2.87 -6.41
N LEU A 109 -26.05 3.26 -7.20
CA LEU A 109 -24.89 3.99 -6.70
C LEU A 109 -25.29 5.43 -6.32
N PRO A 110 -24.91 5.91 -5.12
CA PRO A 110 -24.99 7.32 -4.80
C PRO A 110 -24.28 8.19 -5.86
N PRO A 111 -24.76 9.43 -6.08
CA PRO A 111 -24.10 10.34 -6.99
C PRO A 111 -22.69 10.67 -6.51
N ASN A 112 -21.77 10.93 -7.45
CA ASN A 112 -20.39 11.33 -7.21
C ASN A 112 -19.49 10.28 -6.53
N ILE A 113 -19.84 9.00 -6.62
CA ILE A 113 -18.89 7.92 -6.30
C ILE A 113 -17.97 7.70 -7.49
N CYS A 114 -16.67 7.78 -7.25
CA CYS A 114 -15.66 7.41 -8.25
C CYS A 114 -14.43 6.81 -7.55
N VAL A 115 -13.75 5.88 -8.23
CA VAL A 115 -12.57 5.19 -7.70
C VAL A 115 -11.49 5.16 -8.78
N GLU A 116 -10.24 5.37 -8.36
CA GLU A 116 -9.04 5.13 -9.17
C GLU A 116 -8.32 3.87 -8.70
N GLU A 117 -7.87 3.05 -9.66
CA GLU A 117 -6.99 1.90 -9.46
C GLU A 117 -5.58 2.27 -9.90
N GLY A 118 -4.61 2.10 -8.99
CA GLY A 118 -3.19 2.05 -9.29
C GLY A 118 -2.73 0.60 -9.45
N PHE A 119 -2.14 0.28 -10.61
CA PHE A 119 -1.60 -1.04 -10.91
C PHE A 119 -0.06 -1.06 -10.82
N LEU A 120 0.47 -2.03 -10.08
CA LEU A 120 1.90 -2.24 -9.82
C LEU A 120 2.34 -3.67 -10.19
#